data_AF-A0A7X8HEM1-F1
#
_entry.id   AF-A0A7X8HEM1-F1
#
_cell.length_a   1.000
_cell.length_b   1.000
_cell.length_c   1.000
_cell.angle_alpha   90.00
_cell.angle_beta   90.00
_cell.angle_gamma   90.00
#
_symmetry.space_group_name_H-M   'P 1'
#
loop_
_entity.id
_entity.type
_entity.pdbx_description
1 polymer ?
#
loop_
_entity_poly.entity_id
_entity_poly.type
_entity_poly.pdbx_seq_one_letter_code
_entity_poly.pdbx_strand_id
1 'polypeptide(L)'
;MYVRGVLAHAGKSAEGFNPLGVLSGIIRRTEMSLELTDRLEHGPEMSPPPTWLMARDSKEAYDVSMPLSAFGILSVQPLANSPERILEFLLGACRTSAEEAAEAVEKSARSFRSRTGRSSGEGPDWTGSRSPRVLTFGELVREHRSSGGALLERARHEAAERAGKGEPLFRAVWSFVDALADGIGAGRPLIVTGFLPPYYPSVSHRDRPGFDTMIRSLASRLSDRARALWGQEYELESYFTGISDLSYSSILDARGIEALIREEMPLYGDVYSIPFGGIAEISMPCVNIGPWGKDFHKKTERVFREDLTERTPILLAEALRHALDSAAVDSR
;
A
#
# COMPACT_ATOMS: atom_id res chain seq x y z
N MET A 1 0.31 -7.94 1.55
CA MET A 1 -0.01 -9.26 0.96
C MET A 1 0.53 -10.35 1.85
N TYR A 2 -0.31 -11.33 2.18
CA TYR A 2 0.07 -12.52 2.92
C TYR A 2 -0.43 -13.76 2.18
N VAL A 3 0.39 -14.81 2.12
CA VAL A 3 0.04 -16.10 1.52
C VAL A 3 0.38 -17.21 2.50
N ARG A 4 -0.61 -17.98 2.92
CA ARG A 4 -0.47 -19.26 3.61
C ARG A 4 -0.46 -20.38 2.58
N GLY A 5 0.57 -21.21 2.65
CA GLY A 5 0.71 -22.42 1.85
C GLY A 5 0.26 -23.69 2.58
N VAL A 6 0.63 -24.82 1.99
CA VAL A 6 0.54 -26.14 2.62
C VAL A 6 1.93 -26.74 2.63
N LEU A 7 2.41 -27.08 3.83
CA LEU A 7 3.75 -27.64 4.03
C LEU A 7 3.89 -28.96 3.28
N ALA A 8 5.00 -29.13 2.58
CA ALA A 8 5.44 -30.42 2.08
C ALA A 8 6.97 -30.52 2.11
N HIS A 9 7.46 -31.73 2.36
CA HIS A 9 8.85 -32.09 2.11
C HIS A 9 9.15 -31.98 0.61
N ALA A 10 10.37 -31.58 0.21
CA ALA A 10 10.74 -31.38 -1.19
C ALA A 10 10.51 -32.63 -2.07
N GLY A 11 10.79 -33.82 -1.52
CA GLY A 11 10.51 -35.11 -2.18
C GLY A 11 9.02 -35.48 -2.31
N LYS A 12 8.12 -34.69 -1.70
CA LYS A 12 6.67 -34.82 -1.74
C LYS A 12 6.01 -33.51 -2.14
N SER A 13 6.70 -32.69 -2.94
CA SER A 13 6.28 -31.34 -3.30
C SER A 13 4.90 -31.25 -3.93
N ALA A 14 4.46 -32.30 -4.63
CA ALA A 14 3.12 -32.40 -5.21
C ALA A 14 1.97 -32.47 -4.18
N GLU A 15 2.26 -32.75 -2.90
CA GLU A 15 1.29 -32.76 -1.80
C GLU A 15 1.07 -31.34 -1.21
N GLY A 16 2.05 -30.45 -1.39
CA GLY A 16 2.06 -29.11 -0.80
C GLY A 16 1.53 -28.01 -1.71
N PHE A 17 1.53 -26.79 -1.19
CA PHE A 17 1.21 -25.57 -1.94
C PHE A 17 2.19 -24.48 -1.53
N ASN A 18 3.14 -24.17 -2.40
CA ASN A 18 4.25 -23.28 -2.06
C ASN A 18 3.81 -21.80 -2.14
N PRO A 19 3.82 -21.04 -1.03
CA PRO A 19 3.35 -19.65 -1.01
C PRO A 19 4.20 -18.71 -1.89
N LEU A 20 5.47 -19.05 -2.15
CA LEU A 20 6.34 -18.28 -3.05
C LEU A 20 5.84 -18.29 -4.50
N GLY A 21 5.25 -19.40 -4.95
CA GLY A 21 4.67 -19.51 -6.29
C GLY A 21 3.54 -18.50 -6.51
N VAL A 22 2.63 -18.40 -5.54
CA VAL A 22 1.54 -17.42 -5.59
C VAL A 22 2.06 -16.00 -5.49
N LEU A 23 2.93 -15.71 -4.51
CA LEU A 23 3.46 -14.37 -4.30
C LEU A 23 4.22 -13.86 -5.53
N SER A 24 5.03 -14.70 -6.18
CA SER A 24 5.70 -14.36 -7.44
C SER A 24 4.74 -14.10 -8.59
N GLY A 25 3.63 -14.85 -8.66
CA GLY A 25 2.55 -14.60 -9.62
C GLY A 25 1.92 -13.22 -9.40
N ILE A 26 1.64 -12.84 -8.15
CA ILE A 26 1.08 -11.54 -7.81
C ILE A 26 2.09 -10.44 -8.16
N ILE A 27 3.37 -10.62 -7.81
CA ILE A 27 4.45 -9.68 -8.16
C ILE A 27 4.47 -9.43 -9.67
N ARG A 28 4.50 -10.48 -10.48
CA ARG A 28 4.57 -10.38 -11.94
C ARG A 28 3.37 -9.62 -12.56
N ARG A 29 2.21 -9.64 -11.91
CA ARG A 29 1.00 -8.95 -12.37
C ARG A 29 0.93 -7.49 -11.92
N THR A 30 1.58 -7.18 -10.82
CA THR A 30 1.39 -5.89 -10.13
C THR A 30 2.59 -4.97 -10.27
N GLU A 31 3.83 -5.49 -10.29
CA GLU A 31 5.04 -4.69 -10.49
C GLU A 31 4.97 -3.91 -11.81
N MET A 32 5.16 -2.60 -11.74
CA MET A 32 5.11 -1.68 -12.89
C MET A 32 3.78 -1.71 -13.68
N SER A 33 2.70 -2.20 -13.07
CA SER A 33 1.39 -2.29 -13.75
C SER A 33 0.76 -0.92 -13.94
N LEU A 34 0.47 -0.58 -15.20
CA LEU A 34 -0.23 0.66 -15.55
C LEU A 34 -1.72 0.64 -15.17
N GLU A 35 -2.29 -0.52 -14.86
CA GLU A 35 -3.69 -0.61 -14.40
C GLU A 35 -3.88 -0.03 -12.99
N LEU A 36 -2.79 0.05 -12.22
CA LEU A 36 -2.72 0.72 -10.92
C LEU A 36 -2.12 2.14 -11.02
N THR A 37 -1.95 2.66 -12.24
CA THR A 37 -1.49 4.04 -12.45
C THR A 37 -2.63 4.96 -12.82
N ASP A 38 -2.59 6.15 -12.24
CA ASP A 38 -3.57 7.19 -12.45
C ASP A 38 -2.99 8.23 -13.37
N ARG A 39 -3.77 8.67 -14.35
CA ARG A 39 -3.48 9.87 -15.10
C ARG A 39 -4.55 10.90 -14.77
N LEU A 40 -4.15 12.11 -14.39
CA LEU A 40 -5.13 13.15 -14.13
C LEU A 40 -5.85 13.53 -15.43
N GLU A 41 -7.18 13.55 -15.35
CA GLU A 41 -7.99 14.10 -16.43
C GLU A 41 -7.56 15.55 -16.68
N HIS A 42 -7.21 15.84 -17.93
CA HIS A 42 -6.75 17.16 -18.39
C HIS A 42 -5.39 17.64 -17.82
N GLY A 43 -4.44 16.74 -17.55
CA GLY A 43 -3.06 17.09 -17.18
C GLY A 43 -2.00 16.13 -17.73
N PRO A 44 -0.71 16.52 -17.69
CA PRO A 44 0.40 15.62 -17.99
C PRO A 44 0.77 14.71 -16.80
N GLU A 45 0.25 14.99 -15.61
CA GLU A 45 0.58 14.29 -14.37
C GLU A 45 0.03 12.86 -14.34
N MET A 46 0.89 11.94 -13.93
CA MET A 46 0.61 10.52 -13.82
C MET A 46 1.30 9.96 -12.57
N SER A 47 0.65 9.06 -11.84
CA SER A 47 1.30 8.38 -10.72
C SER A 47 2.43 7.49 -11.22
N PRO A 48 3.51 7.31 -10.43
CA PRO A 48 4.48 6.27 -10.73
C PRO A 48 3.79 4.90 -10.70
N PRO A 49 4.21 3.97 -11.56
CA PRO A 49 3.79 2.58 -11.46
C PRO A 49 4.13 1.98 -10.08
N PRO A 50 3.32 1.05 -9.58
CA PRO A 50 3.54 0.44 -8.29
C PRO A 50 4.82 -0.39 -8.26
N THR A 51 5.44 -0.49 -7.08
CA THR A 51 6.69 -1.23 -6.89
C THR A 51 6.72 -2.02 -5.58
N TRP A 52 7.24 -3.24 -5.62
CA TRP A 52 7.38 -4.09 -4.44
C TRP A 52 8.55 -3.65 -3.57
N LEU A 53 8.26 -3.27 -2.33
CA LEU A 53 9.25 -2.87 -1.34
C LEU A 53 9.77 -4.06 -0.52
N MET A 54 9.00 -5.15 -0.47
CA MET A 54 9.36 -6.36 0.27
C MET A 54 8.63 -7.58 -0.29
N ALA A 55 9.34 -8.69 -0.44
CA ALA A 55 8.76 -10.01 -0.66
C ALA A 55 9.67 -11.06 -0.03
N ARG A 56 9.13 -11.87 0.89
CA ARG A 56 9.90 -12.93 1.55
C ARG A 56 9.00 -14.04 2.09
N ASP A 57 9.59 -15.21 2.30
CA ASP A 57 8.96 -16.29 3.03
C ASP A 57 9.27 -16.27 4.54
N SER A 58 8.53 -17.11 5.25
CA SER A 58 8.57 -17.31 6.70
C SER A 58 9.76 -18.11 7.21
N LYS A 59 10.61 -18.69 6.35
CA LYS A 59 11.76 -19.47 6.83
C LYS A 59 12.80 -18.53 7.45
N GLU A 60 13.28 -18.94 8.61
CA GLU A 60 14.41 -18.32 9.30
C GLU A 60 15.69 -19.16 9.18
N ALA A 61 15.54 -20.44 8.87
CA ALA A 61 16.63 -21.38 8.64
C ALA A 61 16.32 -22.30 7.45
N TYR A 62 17.39 -22.88 6.89
CA TYR A 62 17.26 -23.86 5.82
C TYR A 62 16.76 -25.21 6.37
N ASP A 63 15.78 -25.79 5.69
CA ASP A 63 15.39 -27.19 5.79
C ASP A 63 14.81 -27.66 4.44
N VAL A 64 14.55 -28.96 4.33
CA VAL A 64 14.11 -29.62 3.09
C VAL A 64 12.60 -29.49 2.80
N SER A 65 11.88 -28.64 3.51
CA SER A 65 10.44 -28.42 3.37
C SER A 65 10.12 -27.05 2.76
N MET A 66 8.94 -26.93 2.17
CA MET A 66 8.41 -25.65 1.67
C MET A 66 8.23 -24.63 2.80
N PRO A 67 8.24 -23.31 2.50
CA PRO A 67 7.80 -22.31 3.47
C PRO A 67 6.30 -22.45 3.80
N LEU A 68 5.92 -22.17 5.04
CA LEU A 68 4.52 -22.20 5.49
C LEU A 68 3.73 -20.97 5.03
N SER A 69 4.35 -19.80 5.11
CA SER A 69 3.77 -18.55 4.63
C SER A 69 4.79 -17.67 3.93
N ALA A 70 4.29 -16.72 3.15
CA ALA A 70 5.05 -15.63 2.55
C ALA A 70 4.31 -14.30 2.76
N PHE A 71 5.07 -13.22 2.84
CA PHE A 71 4.57 -11.88 3.04
C PHE A 71 5.24 -10.91 2.09
N GLY A 72 4.50 -9.91 1.63
CA GLY A 72 5.10 -8.81 0.90
C GLY A 72 4.27 -7.55 0.87
N ILE A 73 4.96 -6.47 0.49
CA ILE A 73 4.53 -5.08 0.60
C ILE A 73 4.71 -4.44 -0.77
N LEU A 74 3.58 -4.02 -1.36
CA LEU A 74 3.52 -3.29 -2.61
C LEU A 74 3.24 -1.82 -2.30
N SER A 75 4.05 -0.92 -2.84
CA SER A 75 3.79 0.51 -2.82
C SER A 75 2.94 0.89 -4.02
N VAL A 76 1.81 1.55 -3.78
CA VAL A 76 0.94 2.15 -4.81
C VAL A 76 0.76 3.62 -4.45
N GLN A 77 0.90 4.52 -5.42
CA GLN A 77 0.81 5.98 -5.20
C GLN A 77 -0.31 6.58 -6.05
N PRO A 78 -1.59 6.25 -5.79
CA PRO A 78 -2.69 6.77 -6.60
C PRO A 78 -2.75 8.31 -6.52
N LEU A 79 -3.15 8.94 -7.62
CA LEU A 79 -3.55 10.35 -7.64
C LEU A 79 -5.04 10.44 -7.30
N ALA A 80 -5.90 10.05 -8.25
CA ALA A 80 -7.36 10.20 -8.14
C ALA A 80 -8.10 8.87 -7.88
N ASN A 81 -7.46 7.71 -8.06
CA ASN A 81 -8.08 6.41 -7.80
C ASN A 81 -8.30 6.22 -6.30
N SER A 82 -9.44 5.62 -5.97
CA SER A 82 -9.80 5.34 -4.59
C SER A 82 -9.08 4.09 -4.05
N PRO A 83 -8.81 4.02 -2.74
CA PRO A 83 -8.19 2.84 -2.15
C PRO A 83 -9.05 1.57 -2.30
N GLU A 84 -10.38 1.69 -2.37
CA GLU A 84 -11.29 0.57 -2.64
C GLU A 84 -11.02 -0.07 -4.00
N ARG A 85 -10.86 0.75 -5.05
CA ARG A 85 -10.54 0.27 -6.40
C ARG A 85 -9.19 -0.43 -6.44
N ILE A 86 -8.19 0.11 -5.73
CA ILE A 86 -6.88 -0.53 -5.60
C ILE A 86 -7.02 -1.90 -4.93
N LEU A 87 -7.78 -1.98 -3.83
CA LEU A 87 -8.03 -3.24 -3.14
C LEU A 87 -8.73 -4.26 -4.04
N GLU A 88 -9.74 -3.85 -4.81
CA GLU A 88 -10.45 -4.70 -5.76
C GLU A 88 -9.51 -5.26 -6.86
N PHE A 89 -8.68 -4.41 -7.45
CA PHE A 89 -7.68 -4.83 -8.42
C PHE A 89 -6.72 -5.87 -7.83
N LEU A 90 -6.24 -5.60 -6.61
CA LEU A 90 -5.33 -6.48 -5.89
C LEU A 90 -5.97 -7.83 -5.53
N LEU A 91 -7.26 -7.86 -5.18
CA LEU A 91 -8.01 -9.10 -5.00
C LEU A 91 -8.08 -9.90 -6.31
N GLY A 92 -8.33 -9.25 -7.44
CA GLY A 92 -8.30 -9.87 -8.76
C GLY A 92 -6.96 -10.52 -9.06
N ALA A 93 -5.86 -9.77 -8.88
CA ALA A 93 -4.51 -10.29 -9.06
C ALA A 93 -4.22 -11.49 -8.14
N CYS A 94 -4.65 -11.43 -6.87
CA CYS A 94 -4.51 -12.54 -5.92
C CYS A 94 -5.28 -13.79 -6.37
N ARG A 95 -6.53 -13.64 -6.83
CA ARG A 95 -7.38 -14.75 -7.30
C ARG A 95 -6.75 -15.44 -8.50
N THR A 96 -6.40 -14.68 -9.55
CA THR A 96 -5.78 -15.26 -10.74
C THR A 96 -4.44 -15.93 -10.43
N SER A 97 -3.60 -15.33 -9.58
CA SER A 97 -2.33 -15.93 -9.19
C SER A 97 -2.49 -17.20 -8.34
N ALA A 98 -3.52 -17.26 -7.49
CA ALA A 98 -3.83 -18.45 -6.71
C ALA A 98 -4.35 -19.59 -7.59
N GLU A 99 -5.23 -19.29 -8.55
CA GLU A 99 -5.76 -20.23 -9.53
C GLU A 99 -4.66 -20.81 -10.41
N GLU A 100 -3.82 -19.96 -11.03
CA GLU A 100 -2.72 -20.43 -11.87
C GLU A 100 -1.71 -21.28 -11.09
N ALA A 101 -1.40 -20.91 -9.85
CA ALA A 101 -0.51 -21.70 -9.00
C ALA A 101 -1.14 -23.06 -8.65
N ALA A 102 -2.44 -23.10 -8.35
CA ALA A 102 -3.16 -24.34 -8.08
C ALA A 102 -3.15 -25.26 -9.30
N GLU A 103 -3.50 -24.73 -10.48
CA GLU A 103 -3.48 -25.47 -11.74
C GLU A 103 -2.09 -26.03 -12.06
N ALA A 104 -1.03 -25.23 -11.84
CA ALA A 104 0.34 -25.66 -12.07
C ALA A 104 0.75 -26.83 -11.16
N VAL A 105 0.35 -26.80 -9.87
CA VAL A 105 0.61 -27.91 -8.95
C VAL A 105 -0.21 -29.14 -9.33
N GLU A 106 -1.51 -28.99 -9.63
CA GLU A 106 -2.36 -30.12 -10.02
C GLU A 106 -1.87 -30.80 -11.30
N LYS A 107 -1.47 -30.01 -12.31
CA LYS A 107 -0.90 -30.50 -13.57
C LYS A 107 0.39 -31.27 -13.31
N SER A 108 1.29 -30.71 -12.50
CA SER A 108 2.57 -31.34 -12.15
C SER A 108 2.35 -32.63 -11.37
N ALA A 109 1.47 -32.62 -10.37
CA ALA A 109 1.11 -33.78 -9.57
C ALA A 109 0.50 -34.90 -10.42
N ARG A 110 -0.41 -34.55 -11.34
CA ARG A 110 -1.01 -35.51 -12.29
C ARG A 110 0.03 -36.14 -13.20
N SER A 111 0.95 -35.33 -13.75
CA SER A 111 2.02 -35.83 -14.62
C SER A 111 3.04 -36.68 -13.86
N PHE A 112 3.34 -36.37 -12.60
CA PHE A 112 4.23 -37.16 -11.78
C PHE A 112 3.62 -38.53 -11.48
N ARG A 113 2.34 -38.57 -11.09
CA ARG A 113 1.61 -39.84 -10.84
C ARG A 113 1.57 -40.72 -12.08
N SER A 114 1.21 -40.18 -13.25
CA SER A 114 1.09 -40.98 -14.47
C SER A 114 2.42 -41.62 -14.92
N ARG A 115 3.55 -40.98 -14.61
CA ARG A 115 4.90 -41.49 -14.93
C ARG A 115 5.47 -42.46 -13.90
N THR A 116 4.94 -42.46 -12.67
CA THR A 116 5.46 -43.27 -11.55
C THR A 116 4.58 -44.44 -11.15
N GLY A 117 3.35 -44.53 -11.70
CA GLY A 117 2.40 -45.59 -11.36
C GLY A 117 1.79 -45.46 -9.96
N ARG A 118 1.92 -44.29 -9.32
CA ARG A 118 1.34 -43.99 -8.00
C ARG A 118 -0.17 -43.83 -8.04
N SER A 119 -0.84 -44.15 -6.92
CA SER A 119 -2.29 -44.23 -6.83
C SER A 119 -2.97 -42.84 -6.95
N SER A 120 -4.25 -42.82 -7.33
CA SER A 120 -5.07 -41.60 -7.48
C SER A 120 -5.33 -40.85 -6.18
N GLY A 121 -5.10 -41.48 -5.01
CA GLY A 121 -5.19 -40.84 -3.69
C GLY A 121 -3.97 -40.02 -3.28
N GLU A 122 -2.86 -40.09 -4.02
CA GLU A 122 -1.63 -39.32 -3.74
C GLU A 122 -1.64 -37.95 -4.44
N GLY A 123 -2.69 -37.17 -4.19
CA GLY A 123 -2.88 -35.81 -4.69
C GLY A 123 -2.84 -34.77 -3.57
N PRO A 124 -2.81 -33.47 -3.93
CA PRO A 124 -2.88 -32.43 -2.91
C PRO A 124 -4.26 -32.43 -2.23
N ASP A 125 -4.27 -32.65 -0.91
CA ASP A 125 -5.48 -32.66 -0.05
C ASP A 125 -6.16 -31.29 0.07
N TRP A 126 -5.53 -30.25 -0.47
CA TRP A 126 -6.04 -28.88 -0.52
C TRP A 126 -6.82 -28.56 -1.80
N THR A 127 -7.14 -29.54 -2.65
CA THR A 127 -7.94 -29.33 -3.86
C THR A 127 -9.45 -29.39 -3.59
N GLY A 128 -10.27 -29.05 -4.59
CA GLY A 128 -11.74 -29.11 -4.48
C GLY A 128 -12.30 -28.15 -3.42
N SER A 129 -12.99 -28.66 -2.40
CA SER A 129 -13.58 -27.84 -1.32
C SER A 129 -12.54 -27.12 -0.45
N ARG A 130 -11.26 -27.52 -0.54
CA ARG A 130 -10.13 -26.91 0.17
C ARG A 130 -9.27 -26.02 -0.71
N SER A 131 -9.74 -25.67 -1.91
CA SER A 131 -9.01 -24.81 -2.85
C SER A 131 -8.57 -23.48 -2.22
N PRO A 132 -7.51 -22.85 -2.77
CA PRO A 132 -7.00 -21.58 -2.26
C PRO A 132 -8.11 -20.54 -2.08
N ARG A 133 -8.13 -19.90 -0.92
CA ARG A 133 -9.04 -18.78 -0.64
C ARG A 133 -8.31 -17.48 -0.84
N VAL A 134 -9.01 -16.46 -1.32
CA VAL A 134 -8.53 -15.09 -1.35
C VAL A 134 -9.52 -14.25 -0.55
N LEU A 135 -9.02 -13.61 0.51
CA LEU A 135 -9.80 -12.76 1.41
C LEU A 135 -9.18 -11.37 1.51
N THR A 136 -10.00 -10.36 1.77
CA THR A 136 -9.52 -9.12 2.39
C THR A 136 -9.18 -9.35 3.86
N PHE A 137 -8.45 -8.41 4.47
CA PHE A 137 -8.21 -8.47 5.90
C PHE A 137 -9.52 -8.31 6.68
N GLY A 138 -10.42 -7.43 6.23
CA GLY A 138 -11.75 -7.26 6.81
C GLY A 138 -12.59 -8.54 6.77
N GLU A 139 -12.56 -9.28 5.65
CA GLU A 139 -13.21 -10.59 5.51
C GLU A 139 -12.65 -11.61 6.50
N LEU A 140 -11.32 -11.70 6.62
CA LEU A 140 -10.66 -12.58 7.59
C LEU A 140 -11.08 -12.27 9.04
N VAL A 141 -11.13 -10.99 9.40
CA VAL A 141 -11.58 -10.54 10.73
C VAL A 141 -13.04 -10.91 10.98
N ARG A 142 -13.92 -10.76 9.99
CA ARG A 142 -15.34 -11.11 10.11
C ARG A 142 -15.55 -12.60 10.38
N GLU A 143 -14.78 -13.48 9.76
CA GLU A 143 -14.83 -14.94 10.00
C GLU A 143 -14.41 -15.33 11.43
N HIS A 144 -13.39 -14.67 11.96
CA HIS A 144 -12.98 -14.90 13.36
C HIS A 144 -13.99 -14.37 14.36
N ARG A 145 -14.64 -13.23 14.06
CA ARG A 145 -15.73 -12.70 14.91
C ARG A 145 -16.93 -13.62 14.94
N SER A 146 -17.36 -14.18 13.81
CA SER A 146 -18.47 -15.14 13.77
C SER A 146 -18.17 -16.45 14.51
N SER A 147 -16.88 -16.78 14.69
CA SER A 147 -16.40 -17.96 15.41
C SER A 147 -16.10 -17.71 16.90
N GLY A 148 -16.48 -16.55 17.44
CA GLY A 148 -16.36 -16.20 18.86
C GLY A 148 -15.25 -15.21 19.21
N GLY A 149 -14.39 -14.84 18.26
CA GLY A 149 -13.46 -13.70 18.38
C GLY A 149 -12.27 -13.85 19.35
N ALA A 150 -12.22 -14.89 20.18
CA ALA A 150 -11.17 -15.03 21.20
C ALA A 150 -9.74 -15.10 20.62
N LEU A 151 -9.55 -15.76 19.47
CA LEU A 151 -8.27 -15.79 18.77
C LEU A 151 -7.91 -14.41 18.19
N LEU A 152 -8.90 -13.71 17.62
CA LEU A 152 -8.71 -12.38 17.04
C LEU A 152 -8.19 -11.39 18.08
N GLU A 153 -8.85 -11.30 19.23
CA GLU A 153 -8.47 -10.35 20.28
C GLU A 153 -7.10 -10.69 20.88
N ARG A 154 -6.81 -11.98 21.09
CA ARG A 154 -5.50 -12.43 21.57
C ARG A 154 -4.38 -12.07 20.60
N ALA A 155 -4.53 -12.45 19.33
CA ALA A 155 -3.52 -12.22 18.30
C ALA A 155 -3.32 -10.71 18.03
N ARG A 156 -4.39 -9.91 18.09
CA ARG A 156 -4.32 -8.44 18.02
C ARG A 156 -3.49 -7.88 19.17
N HIS A 157 -3.80 -8.29 20.40
CA HIS A 157 -3.10 -7.83 21.60
C HIS A 157 -1.61 -8.20 21.57
N GLU A 158 -1.28 -9.46 21.26
CA GLU A 158 0.11 -9.92 21.14
C GLU A 158 0.89 -9.16 20.08
N ALA A 159 0.30 -8.92 18.91
CA ALA A 159 0.94 -8.15 17.85
C ALA A 159 1.13 -6.67 18.23
N ALA A 160 0.14 -6.05 18.90
CA ALA A 160 0.27 -4.69 19.41
C ALA A 160 1.37 -4.57 20.48
N GLU A 161 1.48 -5.54 21.40
CA GLU A 161 2.58 -5.57 22.37
C GLU A 161 3.94 -5.71 21.70
N ARG A 162 4.07 -6.56 20.67
CA ARG A 162 5.30 -6.74 19.91
C ARG A 162 5.75 -5.44 19.24
N ALA A 163 4.83 -4.74 18.60
CA ALA A 163 5.09 -3.41 18.04
C ALA A 163 5.49 -2.40 19.13
N GLY A 164 4.81 -2.40 20.28
CA GLY A 164 5.14 -1.55 21.43
C GLY A 164 6.53 -1.83 22.04
N LYS A 165 7.05 -3.06 21.89
CA LYS A 165 8.40 -3.46 22.28
C LYS A 165 9.47 -3.11 21.23
N GLY A 166 9.10 -2.38 20.17
CA GLY A 166 10.03 -1.90 19.14
C GLY A 166 10.24 -2.86 17.96
N GLU A 167 9.44 -3.93 17.85
CA GLU A 167 9.48 -4.77 16.66
C GLU A 167 8.97 -3.99 15.44
N PRO A 168 9.59 -4.13 14.25
CA PRO A 168 9.10 -3.48 13.05
C PRO A 168 7.62 -3.80 12.78
N LEU A 169 6.83 -2.77 12.51
CA LEU A 169 5.37 -2.88 12.42
C LEU A 169 4.90 -3.93 11.40
N PHE A 170 5.59 -4.10 10.27
CA PHE A 170 5.26 -5.13 9.29
C PHE A 170 5.41 -6.56 9.84
N ARG A 171 6.34 -6.80 10.78
CA ARG A 171 6.51 -8.10 11.44
C ARG A 171 5.38 -8.37 12.43
N ALA A 172 4.98 -7.36 13.20
CA ALA A 172 3.82 -7.45 14.08
C ALA A 172 2.55 -7.77 13.26
N VAL A 173 2.31 -7.04 12.16
CA VAL A 173 1.20 -7.28 11.25
C VAL A 173 1.26 -8.68 10.62
N TRP A 174 2.43 -9.13 10.15
CA TRP A 174 2.57 -10.48 9.63
C TRP A 174 2.22 -11.52 10.69
N SER A 175 2.77 -11.40 11.91
CA SER A 175 2.46 -12.35 12.99
C SER A 175 0.98 -12.40 13.33
N PHE A 176 0.30 -11.25 13.29
CA PHE A 176 -1.13 -11.17 13.52
C PHE A 176 -1.92 -11.92 12.43
N VAL A 177 -1.65 -11.64 11.16
CA VAL A 177 -2.35 -12.29 10.04
C VAL A 177 -2.03 -13.78 9.99
N ASP A 178 -0.80 -14.19 10.31
CA ASP A 178 -0.38 -15.61 10.35
C ASP A 178 -1.14 -16.38 11.44
N ALA A 179 -1.30 -15.79 12.64
CA ALA A 179 -2.11 -16.39 13.72
C ALA A 179 -3.59 -16.52 13.35
N LEU A 180 -4.16 -15.54 12.65
CA LEU A 180 -5.54 -15.63 12.15
C LEU A 180 -5.66 -16.70 11.04
N ALA A 181 -4.66 -16.82 10.17
CA ALA A 181 -4.64 -17.85 9.13
C ALA A 181 -4.59 -19.27 9.74
N ASP A 182 -3.84 -19.47 10.82
CA ASP A 182 -3.81 -20.73 11.56
C ASP A 182 -5.18 -21.14 12.10
N GLY A 183 -5.97 -20.15 12.57
CA GLY A 183 -7.30 -20.41 13.12
C GLY A 183 -8.38 -20.80 12.10
N ILE A 184 -8.16 -20.58 10.79
CA ILE A 184 -9.08 -21.02 9.72
C ILE A 184 -9.00 -22.54 9.49
N GLY A 185 -7.95 -23.19 9.99
CA GLY A 185 -7.76 -24.63 9.91
C GLY A 185 -6.60 -25.02 8.98
N ALA A 186 -5.85 -26.01 9.41
CA ALA A 186 -4.67 -26.50 8.70
C ALA A 186 -5.04 -27.12 7.34
N GLY A 187 -4.13 -26.98 6.36
CA GLY A 187 -4.20 -27.69 5.09
C GLY A 187 -5.06 -27.01 4.02
N ARG A 188 -5.41 -25.73 4.18
CA ARG A 188 -6.05 -24.92 3.14
C ARG A 188 -5.21 -23.68 2.82
N PRO A 189 -4.78 -23.48 1.55
CA PRO A 189 -4.11 -22.26 1.15
C PRO A 189 -5.01 -21.04 1.32
N LEU A 190 -4.41 -19.93 1.75
CA LEU A 190 -5.12 -18.67 2.01
C LEU A 190 -4.24 -17.50 1.56
N ILE A 191 -4.82 -16.60 0.79
CA ILE A 191 -4.22 -15.33 0.41
C ILE A 191 -5.03 -14.22 1.10
N VAL A 192 -4.33 -13.30 1.75
CA VAL A 192 -4.93 -12.14 2.42
C VAL A 192 -4.31 -10.86 1.87
N THR A 193 -5.16 -9.94 1.44
CA THR A 193 -4.77 -8.59 1.01
C THR A 193 -5.44 -7.53 1.89
N GLY A 194 -4.81 -6.36 2.00
CA GLY A 194 -5.24 -5.25 2.83
C GLY A 194 -4.18 -4.15 2.83
N PHE A 195 -4.38 -3.12 3.66
CA PHE A 195 -3.44 -2.01 3.80
C PHE A 195 -2.43 -2.28 4.91
N LEU A 196 -1.23 -1.72 4.76
CA LEU A 196 -0.21 -1.71 5.79
C LEU A 196 0.00 -0.27 6.27
N PRO A 197 0.08 -0.01 7.59
CA PRO A 197 0.49 1.29 8.10
C PRO A 197 1.95 1.62 7.73
N PRO A 198 2.30 2.90 7.50
CA PRO A 198 1.41 4.07 7.50
C PRO A 198 0.63 4.25 6.19
N TYR A 199 -0.51 4.94 6.26
CA TYR A 199 -1.32 5.37 5.11
C TYR A 199 -1.18 6.88 4.90
N TYR A 200 -0.94 7.27 3.65
CA TYR A 200 -0.85 8.66 3.21
C TYR A 200 -2.05 8.93 2.29
N PRO A 201 -3.01 9.78 2.69
CA PRO A 201 -4.08 10.19 1.80
C PRO A 201 -3.54 10.88 0.55
N SER A 202 -4.13 10.59 -0.60
CA SER A 202 -3.86 11.36 -1.81
C SER A 202 -4.67 12.65 -1.75
N VAL A 203 -3.98 13.79 -1.86
CA VAL A 203 -4.59 15.12 -1.69
C VAL A 203 -4.10 16.03 -2.80
N SER A 204 -5.01 16.86 -3.31
CA SER A 204 -4.69 17.89 -4.28
C SER A 204 -5.39 19.19 -3.97
N HIS A 205 -4.75 20.31 -4.35
CA HIS A 205 -5.41 21.61 -4.35
C HIS A 205 -6.67 21.63 -5.25
N ARG A 206 -6.72 20.74 -6.24
CA ARG A 206 -7.83 20.61 -7.21
C ARG A 206 -9.09 20.00 -6.61
N ASP A 207 -8.98 19.34 -5.46
CA ASP A 207 -10.06 18.65 -4.78
C ASP A 207 -11.16 19.60 -4.30
N ARG A 208 -10.81 20.88 -4.08
CA ARG A 208 -11.73 21.91 -3.59
C ARG A 208 -11.58 23.18 -4.41
N PRO A 209 -12.66 23.74 -5.00
CA PRO A 209 -12.58 24.92 -5.86
C PRO A 209 -11.92 26.16 -5.21
N GLY A 210 -12.16 26.37 -3.90
CA GLY A 210 -11.54 27.46 -3.15
C GLY A 210 -10.02 27.30 -3.00
N PHE A 211 -9.55 26.06 -2.85
CA PHE A 211 -8.11 25.78 -2.75
C PHE A 211 -7.43 25.94 -4.11
N ASP A 212 -8.07 25.45 -5.17
CA ASP A 212 -7.53 25.56 -6.53
C ASP A 212 -7.31 27.02 -6.94
N THR A 213 -8.29 27.88 -6.66
CA THR A 213 -8.18 29.31 -6.96
C THR A 213 -7.00 29.96 -6.21
N MET A 214 -6.88 29.69 -4.91
CA MET A 214 -5.81 30.25 -4.07
C MET A 214 -4.42 29.75 -4.53
N ILE A 215 -4.28 28.45 -4.75
CA ILE A 215 -3.00 27.84 -5.13
C ILE A 215 -2.57 28.28 -6.55
N ARG A 216 -3.50 28.40 -7.51
CA ARG A 216 -3.17 28.91 -8.85
C ARG A 216 -2.77 30.38 -8.83
N SER A 217 -3.43 31.20 -8.02
CA SER A 217 -3.05 32.61 -7.84
C SER A 217 -1.64 32.75 -7.27
N LEU A 218 -1.35 31.96 -6.22
CA LEU A 218 -0.02 31.89 -5.63
C LEU A 218 1.02 31.42 -6.65
N ALA A 219 0.76 30.33 -7.36
CA ALA A 219 1.66 29.79 -8.38
C ALA A 219 1.97 30.81 -9.47
N SER A 220 0.97 31.54 -9.97
CA SER A 220 1.18 32.62 -10.95
C SER A 220 2.09 33.71 -10.39
N ARG A 221 1.85 34.17 -9.16
CA ARG A 221 2.67 35.21 -8.51
C ARG A 221 4.12 34.76 -8.32
N LEU A 222 4.34 33.51 -7.92
CA LEU A 222 5.67 32.93 -7.76
C LEU A 222 6.39 32.78 -9.10
N SER A 223 5.71 32.27 -10.13
CA SER A 223 6.28 32.13 -11.48
C SER A 223 6.62 33.48 -12.12
N ASP A 224 5.78 34.50 -11.96
CA ASP A 224 6.08 35.85 -12.44
C ASP A 224 7.29 36.47 -11.71
N ARG A 225 7.37 36.27 -10.38
CA ARG A 225 8.51 36.73 -9.58
C ARG A 225 9.80 36.04 -10.00
N ALA A 226 9.77 34.73 -10.20
CA ALA A 226 10.91 33.95 -10.67
C ALA A 226 11.36 34.37 -12.07
N ARG A 227 10.43 34.58 -13.00
CA ARG A 227 10.72 35.04 -14.36
C ARG A 227 11.38 36.41 -14.34
N ALA A 228 10.91 37.33 -13.50
CA ALA A 228 11.48 38.67 -13.39
C ALA A 228 12.89 38.69 -12.78
N LEU A 229 13.17 37.84 -11.78
CA LEU A 229 14.46 37.83 -11.09
C LEU A 229 15.53 36.98 -11.80
N TRP A 230 15.12 35.85 -12.37
CA TRP A 230 16.05 34.82 -12.84
C TRP A 230 15.76 34.33 -14.27
N GLY A 231 14.72 34.83 -14.92
CA GLY A 231 14.30 34.33 -16.24
C GLY A 231 13.84 32.87 -16.22
N GLN A 232 13.42 32.36 -15.06
CA GLN A 232 12.98 30.98 -14.86
C GLN A 232 11.46 30.88 -14.77
N GLU A 233 10.93 29.78 -15.27
CA GLU A 233 9.52 29.42 -15.16
C GLU A 233 9.38 28.20 -14.24
N TYR A 234 8.38 28.25 -13.37
CA TYR A 234 8.05 27.17 -12.45
C TYR A 234 6.70 26.57 -12.86
N GLU A 235 6.61 25.25 -12.74
CA GLU A 235 5.39 24.49 -13.01
C GLU A 235 4.65 24.19 -11.70
N LEU A 236 3.33 24.30 -11.72
CA LEU A 236 2.47 23.86 -10.64
C LEU A 236 2.08 22.40 -10.87
N GLU A 237 2.59 21.51 -10.04
CA GLU A 237 2.15 20.11 -9.99
C GLU A 237 0.99 19.96 -9.00
N SER A 238 -0.01 19.18 -9.38
CA SER A 238 -1.20 18.89 -8.59
C SER A 238 -0.93 17.84 -7.50
N TYR A 239 0.06 16.96 -7.73
CA TYR A 239 0.49 15.90 -6.81
C TYR A 239 2.00 15.81 -6.73
N PHE A 240 2.52 15.60 -5.51
CA PHE A 240 3.93 15.32 -5.27
C PHE A 240 4.16 13.82 -5.04
N THR A 241 4.93 13.18 -5.91
CA THR A 241 5.16 11.71 -5.90
C THR A 241 6.28 11.27 -4.95
N GLY A 242 6.87 12.20 -4.20
CA GLY A 242 7.95 11.92 -3.23
C GLY A 242 7.48 11.54 -1.82
N ILE A 243 6.17 11.40 -1.59
CA ILE A 243 5.52 11.28 -0.26
C ILE A 243 5.76 12.54 0.60
N SER A 244 4.70 13.06 1.21
CA SER A 244 4.79 14.27 2.03
C SER A 244 3.74 14.26 3.13
N ASP A 245 4.08 14.83 4.29
CA ASP A 245 3.12 15.05 5.37
C ASP A 245 1.98 16.01 4.97
N LEU A 246 2.15 16.73 3.84
CA LEU A 246 1.05 17.50 3.23
C LEU A 246 -0.15 16.62 2.85
N SER A 247 0.02 15.31 2.71
CA SER A 247 -1.08 14.33 2.61
C SER A 247 -2.08 14.39 3.76
N TYR A 248 -1.73 15.02 4.90
CA TYR A 248 -2.61 15.19 6.05
C TYR A 248 -3.21 16.61 6.16
N SER A 249 -3.07 17.45 5.14
CA SER A 249 -3.56 18.84 5.16
C SER A 249 -5.05 18.97 4.82
N SER A 250 -5.60 18.02 4.07
CA SER A 250 -6.97 18.03 3.56
C SER A 250 -7.43 16.60 3.31
N ILE A 251 -8.74 16.39 3.31
CA ILE A 251 -9.35 15.13 2.89
C ILE A 251 -10.77 15.40 2.39
N LEU A 252 -11.19 14.72 1.33
CA LEU A 252 -12.55 14.85 0.77
C LEU A 252 -13.53 13.90 1.46
N ASP A 253 -13.24 12.60 1.45
CA ASP A 253 -14.10 11.57 2.04
C ASP A 253 -13.47 10.99 3.32
N ALA A 254 -13.42 11.80 4.37
CA ALA A 254 -12.84 11.38 5.65
C ALA A 254 -13.51 10.13 6.23
N ARG A 255 -14.84 10.06 6.13
CA ARG A 255 -15.63 8.98 6.74
C ARG A 255 -15.49 7.67 5.96
N GLY A 256 -15.58 7.71 4.64
CA GLY A 256 -15.40 6.52 3.81
C GLY A 256 -13.98 5.98 3.90
N ILE A 257 -12.98 6.85 3.77
CA ILE A 257 -11.57 6.46 3.89
C ILE A 257 -11.27 5.91 5.28
N GLU A 258 -11.74 6.55 6.36
CA GLU A 258 -11.54 6.01 7.71
C GLU A 258 -12.18 4.64 7.89
N ALA A 259 -13.41 4.45 7.40
CA ALA A 259 -14.11 3.18 7.50
C ALA A 259 -13.34 2.06 6.79
N LEU A 260 -12.88 2.31 5.56
CA LEU A 260 -12.09 1.36 4.79
C LEU A 260 -10.75 1.05 5.47
N ILE A 261 -10.00 2.07 5.87
CA ILE A 261 -8.69 1.88 6.52
C ILE A 261 -8.86 1.11 7.83
N ARG A 262 -9.88 1.42 8.62
CA ARG A 262 -10.18 0.68 9.87
C ARG A 262 -10.55 -0.78 9.62
N GLU A 263 -11.25 -1.07 8.52
CA GLU A 263 -11.66 -2.44 8.17
C GLU A 263 -10.48 -3.25 7.60
N GLU A 264 -9.66 -2.63 6.75
CA GLU A 264 -8.69 -3.35 5.90
C GLU A 264 -7.22 -3.17 6.31
N MET A 265 -6.94 -2.38 7.35
CA MET A 265 -5.60 -2.22 7.91
C MET A 265 -5.46 -2.94 9.26
N PRO A 266 -4.59 -3.97 9.36
CA PRO A 266 -4.29 -4.61 10.63
C PRO A 266 -3.70 -3.62 11.64
N LEU A 267 -4.11 -3.77 12.91
CA LEU A 267 -3.64 -2.96 14.05
C LEU A 267 -3.98 -1.45 13.99
N TYR A 268 -4.86 -1.02 13.07
CA TYR A 268 -5.39 0.33 13.06
C TYR A 268 -6.19 0.62 14.35
N GLY A 269 -5.88 1.73 15.01
CA GLY A 269 -6.42 2.12 16.31
C GLY A 269 -5.63 1.60 17.51
N ASP A 270 -4.79 0.57 17.35
CA ASP A 270 -3.97 0.01 18.44
C ASP A 270 -2.57 0.62 18.46
N VAL A 271 -1.89 0.62 17.30
CA VAL A 271 -0.47 1.06 17.18
C VAL A 271 -0.29 2.18 16.16
N TYR A 272 -1.31 2.42 15.33
CA TYR A 272 -1.32 3.44 14.29
C TYR A 272 -2.74 3.96 14.09
N SER A 273 -2.90 5.28 13.96
CA SER A 273 -4.19 5.92 13.68
C SER A 273 -3.97 7.26 12.98
N ILE A 274 -4.94 7.68 12.16
CA ILE A 274 -4.97 9.01 11.57
C ILE A 274 -6.22 9.74 12.10
N PRO A 275 -6.11 11.00 12.55
CA PRO A 275 -7.27 11.79 12.99
C PRO A 275 -8.05 12.34 11.78
N PHE A 276 -8.63 11.45 10.96
CA PHE A 276 -9.32 11.83 9.72
C PHE A 276 -10.40 12.90 9.92
N GLY A 277 -11.18 12.81 11.01
CA GLY A 277 -12.17 13.84 11.37
C GLY A 277 -11.53 15.21 11.61
N GLY A 278 -10.40 15.27 12.32
CA GLY A 278 -9.67 16.52 12.56
C GLY A 278 -9.06 17.11 11.30
N ILE A 279 -8.55 16.25 10.39
CA ILE A 279 -8.06 16.69 9.07
C ILE A 279 -9.23 17.29 8.25
N ALA A 280 -10.39 16.66 8.27
CA ALA A 280 -11.57 17.14 7.56
C ALA A 280 -12.08 18.48 8.09
N GLU A 281 -12.10 18.65 9.41
CA GLU A 281 -12.54 19.86 10.10
C GLU A 281 -11.61 21.05 9.84
N ILE A 282 -10.29 20.83 9.92
CA ILE A 282 -9.29 21.90 9.79
C ILE A 282 -8.96 22.21 8.33
N SER A 283 -9.05 21.20 7.45
CA SER A 283 -8.71 21.20 6.01
C SER A 283 -8.22 22.53 5.45
N MET A 284 -6.94 22.59 5.07
CA MET A 284 -6.30 23.80 4.58
C MET A 284 -5.65 23.60 3.20
N PRO A 285 -5.60 24.64 2.34
CA PRO A 285 -4.82 24.57 1.12
C PRO A 285 -3.34 24.46 1.46
N CYS A 286 -2.62 23.60 0.75
CA CYS A 286 -1.18 23.43 0.92
C CYS A 286 -0.45 23.46 -0.43
N VAL A 287 0.79 23.91 -0.41
CA VAL A 287 1.71 23.81 -1.55
C VAL A 287 3.09 23.44 -1.03
N ASN A 288 3.77 22.53 -1.72
CA ASN A 288 5.16 22.19 -1.43
C ASN A 288 6.08 23.11 -2.23
N ILE A 289 6.93 23.89 -1.57
CA ILE A 289 7.90 24.78 -2.21
C ILE A 289 9.28 24.42 -1.67
N GLY A 290 10.16 23.97 -2.56
CA GLY A 290 11.51 23.52 -2.19
C GLY A 290 12.53 23.83 -3.28
N PRO A 291 13.83 23.66 -2.98
CA PRO A 291 14.88 23.79 -3.98
C PRO A 291 14.84 22.62 -4.97
N TRP A 292 15.40 22.81 -6.16
CA TRP A 292 15.57 21.70 -7.08
C TRP A 292 16.47 20.61 -6.45
N GLY A 293 15.93 19.40 -6.35
CA GLY A 293 16.60 18.24 -5.78
C GLY A 293 16.80 17.14 -6.82
N LYS A 294 17.79 16.28 -6.61
CA LYS A 294 18.02 15.08 -7.41
C LYS A 294 18.41 13.90 -6.53
N ASP A 295 17.93 12.72 -6.93
CA ASP A 295 18.27 11.44 -6.31
C ASP A 295 17.82 11.30 -4.84
N PHE A 296 16.63 11.81 -4.50
CA PHE A 296 16.05 11.64 -3.15
C PHE A 296 16.00 10.16 -2.75
N HIS A 297 16.41 9.85 -1.52
CA HIS A 297 16.56 8.50 -0.96
C HIS A 297 17.60 7.60 -1.66
N LYS A 298 18.54 8.18 -2.43
CA LYS A 298 19.67 7.45 -3.02
C LYS A 298 20.99 8.01 -2.46
N LYS A 299 22.07 7.24 -2.61
CA LYS A 299 23.42 7.64 -2.15
C LYS A 299 23.91 8.98 -2.74
N THR A 300 23.36 9.40 -3.87
CA THR A 300 23.72 10.64 -4.58
C THR A 300 22.74 11.78 -4.33
N GLU A 301 21.86 11.65 -3.32
CA GLU A 301 20.90 12.70 -2.94
C GLU A 301 21.59 14.05 -2.76
N ARG A 302 21.08 15.06 -3.47
CA ARG A 302 21.64 16.42 -3.47
C ARG A 302 20.59 17.44 -3.88
N VAL A 303 20.82 18.68 -3.47
CA VAL A 303 20.00 19.84 -3.84
C VAL A 303 20.85 20.88 -4.54
N PHE A 304 20.23 21.68 -5.40
CA PHE A 304 20.91 22.79 -6.04
C PHE A 304 21.11 23.93 -5.04
N ARG A 305 22.39 24.26 -4.78
CA ARG A 305 22.77 25.18 -3.70
C ARG A 305 22.16 26.56 -3.86
N GLU A 306 22.17 27.12 -5.07
CA GLU A 306 21.63 28.46 -5.33
C GLU A 306 20.12 28.51 -5.06
N ASP A 307 19.37 27.47 -5.45
CA ASP A 307 17.96 27.37 -5.09
C ASP A 307 17.78 27.32 -3.58
N LEU A 308 18.53 26.47 -2.89
CA LEU A 308 18.41 26.28 -1.44
C LEU A 308 18.73 27.56 -0.66
N THR A 309 19.81 28.26 -1.00
CA THR A 309 20.32 29.36 -0.17
C THR A 309 19.83 30.74 -0.60
N GLU A 310 19.34 30.89 -1.82
CA GLU A 310 18.98 32.19 -2.38
C GLU A 310 17.55 32.22 -2.93
N ARG A 311 17.22 31.35 -3.89
CA ARG A 311 15.94 31.47 -4.63
C ARG A 311 14.73 30.99 -3.82
N THR A 312 14.79 29.80 -3.23
CA THR A 312 13.69 29.24 -2.43
C THR A 312 13.34 30.13 -1.23
N PRO A 313 14.30 30.69 -0.44
CA PRO A 313 13.97 31.65 0.61
C PRO A 313 13.21 32.88 0.10
N ILE A 314 13.57 33.42 -1.06
CA ILE A 314 12.89 34.57 -1.68
C ILE A 314 11.46 34.20 -2.09
N LEU A 315 11.28 33.03 -2.74
CA LEU A 315 9.96 32.54 -3.15
C LEU A 315 9.06 32.22 -1.94
N LEU A 316 9.61 31.63 -0.88
CA LEU A 316 8.87 31.38 0.37
C LEU A 316 8.40 32.69 1.01
N ALA A 317 9.27 33.71 1.07
CA ALA A 317 8.88 35.03 1.58
C ALA A 317 7.75 35.65 0.74
N GLU A 318 7.78 35.46 -0.58
CA GLU A 318 6.72 35.93 -1.47
C GLU A 318 5.40 35.16 -1.27
N ALA A 319 5.47 33.85 -1.07
CA ALA A 319 4.31 33.02 -0.77
C ALA A 319 3.63 33.44 0.55
N LEU A 320 4.42 33.70 1.59
CA LEU A 320 3.92 34.19 2.87
C LEU A 320 3.23 35.55 2.74
N ARG A 321 3.81 36.50 2.00
CA ARG A 321 3.17 37.80 1.73
C ARG A 321 1.84 37.61 1.02
N HIS A 322 1.79 36.79 -0.02
CA HIS A 322 0.55 36.53 -0.76
C HIS A 322 -0.55 35.95 0.13
N ALA A 323 -0.21 34.97 0.98
CA ALA A 323 -1.16 34.38 1.92
C ALA A 323 -1.70 35.41 2.93
N LEU A 324 -0.83 36.25 3.48
CA LEU A 324 -1.22 37.30 4.45
C LEU A 324 -2.03 38.43 3.81
N ASP A 325 -1.68 38.85 2.59
CA ASP A 325 -2.41 39.88 1.83
C ASP A 325 -3.85 39.40 1.53
N SER A 326 -3.99 38.12 1.15
CA SER A 326 -5.29 37.52 0.81
C SER A 326 -6.21 37.42 2.03
N ALA A 327 -5.66 37.04 3.19
CA ALA A 327 -6.41 36.99 4.45
C ALA A 327 -6.90 38.37 4.93
N ALA A 328 -6.16 39.44 4.62
CA ALA A 328 -6.56 40.82 4.93
C ALA A 328 -7.71 41.34 4.04
N VAL A 329 -7.95 40.70 2.89
CA VAL A 329 -9.06 41.01 1.98
C VAL A 329 -10.32 40.27 2.40
N ASP A 330 -10.22 39.00 2.80
CA ASP A 330 -11.37 38.18 3.24
C ASP A 330 -11.94 38.57 4.61
N SER A 331 -11.21 39.37 5.39
CA SER A 331 -11.63 39.87 6.72
C SER A 331 -12.32 41.25 6.69
N ARG A 332 -12.56 41.79 5.49
CA ARG A 332 -13.28 43.06 5.25
C ARG A 332 -14.62 42.81 4.57
#